data_AF-A0AAJ2LS20-F1
#
_entry.id   AF-A0AAJ2LS20-F1
#
_cell.length_a   1.000
_cell.length_b   1.000
_cell.length_c   1.000
_cell.angle_alpha   90.00
_cell.angle_beta   90.00
_cell.angle_gamma   90.00
#
_symmetry.space_group_name_H-M   'P 1'
#
loop_
_entity.id
_entity.type
_entity.pdbx_description
1 polymer ?
#
loop_
_entity_poly.entity_id
_entity_poly.type
_entity_poly.pdbx_seq_one_letter_code
_entity_poly.pdbx_strand_id
1 'polypeptide(L)'
;MAARGFIELLRLADYGRQRQQGGQENENTRWSGIAFSFAGYQFVAPLGEVAEVIPVPSSTTVPSAKSWIRGLANVRGRLLPLTDLAI
;
A
#
# COMPACT_ATOMS: atom_id res chain seq x y z
N MET A 1 11.73 -8.93 -14.76
CA MET A 1 11.92 -8.10 -13.55
C MET A 1 10.69 -8.00 -12.62
N ALA A 2 9.48 -8.43 -13.01
CA ALA A 2 8.29 -8.40 -12.15
C ALA A 2 8.17 -9.55 -11.12
N ALA A 3 8.91 -10.65 -11.31
CA ALA A 3 8.76 -11.87 -10.49
C ALA A 3 9.24 -11.71 -9.03
N ARG A 4 10.20 -10.82 -8.75
CA ARG A 4 10.78 -10.67 -7.40
C ARG A 4 9.79 -10.09 -6.39
N GLY A 5 8.96 -9.13 -6.80
CA GLY A 5 7.96 -8.53 -5.92
C GLY A 5 6.87 -9.51 -5.50
N PHE A 6 6.39 -10.33 -6.44
CA PHE A 6 5.37 -11.34 -6.16
C PHE A 6 5.88 -12.47 -5.25
N ILE A 7 7.13 -12.91 -5.44
CA ILE A 7 7.77 -13.89 -4.55
C ILE A 7 7.88 -13.35 -3.12
N GLU A 8 8.14 -12.06 -2.94
CA GLU A 8 8.26 -11.46 -1.62
C GLU A 8 6.90 -11.33 -0.92
N LEU A 9 5.83 -11.07 -1.68
CA LEU A 9 4.46 -11.09 -1.15
C LEU A 9 4.03 -12.51 -0.74
N LEU A 10 4.39 -13.53 -1.51
CA LEU A 10 4.13 -14.93 -1.14
C LEU A 10 4.88 -15.32 0.14
N ARG A 11 6.13 -14.87 0.30
CA ARG A 11 6.89 -15.06 1.55
C ARG A 11 6.20 -14.40 2.74
N LEU A 12 5.78 -13.15 2.60
CA LEU A 12 5.09 -12.43 3.68
C LEU A 12 3.78 -13.11 4.10
N ALA A 13 3.03 -13.68 3.15
CA ALA A 13 1.81 -14.44 3.43
C ALA A 13 2.09 -15.73 4.22
N ASP A 14 3.17 -16.46 3.88
CA ASP A 14 3.58 -17.66 4.60
C ASP A 14 4.12 -17.35 6.01
N TYR A 15 4.86 -16.25 6.16
CA TYR A 15 5.29 -15.75 7.47
C TYR A 15 4.11 -15.40 8.40
N GLY A 16 3.03 -14.83 7.86
CA GLY A 16 1.82 -14.54 8.64
C GLY A 16 1.10 -15.80 9.15
N ARG A 17 1.05 -16.86 8.33
CA ARG A 17 0.39 -18.13 8.70
C ARG A 17 1.14 -18.90 9.78
N GLN A 18 2.48 -18.89 9.76
CA GLN A 18 3.27 -19.58 10.79
C GLN A 18 3.13 -18.93 12.17
N ARG A 19 2.92 -17.62 12.25
CA ARG A 19 2.78 -16.91 13.54
C ARG A 19 1.44 -17.11 14.24
N GLN A 20 0.39 -17.53 13.52
CA GLN A 20 -0.90 -17.84 14.14
C GLN A 20 -0.88 -19.11 15.01
N GLN A 21 0.19 -19.92 14.94
CA GLN A 21 0.30 -21.18 15.67
C GLN A 21 1.49 -21.16 16.65
N GLY A 22 1.50 -20.29 17.65
CA GLY A 22 2.35 -20.52 18.83
C GLY A 22 2.75 -19.30 19.66
N GLY A 23 2.23 -19.25 20.88
CA GLY A 23 2.93 -18.66 22.03
C GLY A 23 2.54 -17.22 22.39
N GLN A 24 2.39 -16.99 23.70
CA GLN A 24 2.06 -15.70 24.34
C GLN A 24 2.88 -14.55 23.74
N GLU A 25 2.21 -13.65 23.01
CA GLU A 25 2.82 -12.49 22.35
C GLU A 25 3.04 -11.35 23.35
N ASN A 26 4.26 -10.82 23.41
CA ASN A 26 4.51 -9.49 23.98
C ASN A 26 3.59 -8.47 23.27
N GLU A 27 2.72 -7.76 24.00
CA GLU A 27 1.87 -6.68 23.44
C GLU A 27 2.68 -5.64 22.63
N ASN A 28 3.97 -5.48 22.94
CA ASN A 28 4.90 -4.59 22.26
C ASN A 28 5.36 -5.02 20.86
N THR A 29 4.89 -6.14 20.30
CA THR A 29 5.27 -6.56 18.92
C THR A 29 4.08 -6.96 18.06
N ARG A 30 2.88 -6.43 18.34
CA ARG A 30 1.73 -6.65 17.48
C ARG A 30 1.86 -5.84 16.18
N TRP A 31 2.06 -6.55 15.06
CA TRP A 31 2.06 -5.92 13.74
C TRP A 31 0.66 -5.38 13.41
N SER A 32 0.62 -4.14 12.90
CA SER A 32 -0.61 -3.46 12.48
C SER A 32 -0.49 -3.07 11.01
N GLY A 33 -1.60 -3.20 10.28
CA GLY A 33 -1.66 -2.88 8.86
C GLY A 33 -3.04 -2.38 8.43
N ILE A 34 -3.08 -1.72 7.28
CA ILE A 34 -4.32 -1.25 6.66
C ILE A 34 -4.69 -2.22 5.55
N ALA A 35 -5.83 -2.88 5.72
CA ALA A 35 -6.41 -3.75 4.70
C ALA A 35 -7.23 -2.92 3.69
N PHE A 36 -7.04 -3.19 2.41
CA PHE A 36 -7.80 -2.54 1.34
C PHE A 36 -8.00 -3.50 0.16
N SER A 37 -9.07 -3.28 -0.58
CA SER A 37 -9.38 -4.04 -1.79
C SER A 37 -9.03 -3.23 -3.03
N PHE A 38 -8.43 -3.87 -4.02
CA PHE A 38 -8.10 -3.24 -5.28
C PHE A 38 -8.21 -4.26 -6.43
N ALA A 39 -8.91 -3.89 -7.50
CA ALA A 39 -9.15 -4.76 -8.68
C ALA A 39 -9.66 -6.18 -8.34
N GLY A 40 -10.49 -6.32 -7.30
CA GLY A 40 -11.02 -7.62 -6.84
C GLY A 40 -10.09 -8.43 -5.94
N TYR A 41 -8.87 -7.94 -5.68
CA TYR A 41 -7.91 -8.56 -4.78
C TYR A 41 -7.87 -7.84 -3.42
N GLN A 42 -7.50 -8.57 -2.38
CA GLN A 42 -7.31 -8.05 -1.02
C GLN A 42 -5.82 -7.82 -0.78
N PHE A 43 -5.47 -6.65 -0.26
CA PHE A 43 -4.10 -6.25 0.05
C PHE A 43 -4.03 -5.74 1.49
N VAL A 44 -2.81 -5.74 2.05
CA VAL A 44 -2.53 -5.10 3.33
C VAL A 44 -1.21 -4.34 3.24
N ALA A 45 -1.23 -3.07 3.65
CA ALA A 45 -0.02 -2.25 3.80
C ALA A 45 0.38 -2.16 5.28
N PRO A 46 1.69 -2.24 5.63
CA PRO A 46 2.14 -2.00 7.00
C PRO A 46 1.74 -0.60 7.46
N LEU A 47 1.17 -0.48 8.66
CA LEU A 47 0.67 0.81 9.15
C LEU A 47 1.78 1.87 9.25
N GLY A 48 3.02 1.46 9.57
CA GLY A 48 4.18 2.35 9.64
C GLY A 48 4.64 2.93 8.29
N GLU A 49 4.18 2.36 7.17
CA GLU A 49 4.48 2.86 5.82
C GLU A 49 3.35 3.73 5.24
N VAL A 50 2.19 3.80 5.91
CA VAL A 50 1.05 4.60 5.47
C VAL A 50 1.02 5.92 6.22
N ALA A 51 1.23 7.02 5.50
CA ALA A 51 1.19 8.36 6.10
C ALA A 51 -0.23 8.78 6.50
N GLU A 52 -1.22 8.57 5.62
CA GLU A 52 -2.62 8.93 5.87
C GLU A 52 -3.57 8.19 4.92
N VAL A 53 -4.83 8.02 5.34
CA VAL A 53 -5.93 7.54 4.50
C VAL A 53 -6.92 8.68 4.35
N ILE A 54 -7.04 9.21 3.14
CA ILE A 54 -7.88 10.37 2.83
C ILE A 54 -8.75 10.10 1.61
N PRO A 55 -9.89 10.81 1.46
CA PRO A 55 -10.61 10.85 0.19
C PRO A 55 -9.68 11.32 -0.93
N VAL A 56 -9.92 10.84 -2.16
CA VAL A 56 -9.10 11.21 -3.32
C VAL A 56 -9.15 12.73 -3.52
N PRO A 57 -8.00 13.43 -3.41
CA PRO A 57 -7.96 14.88 -3.57
C PRO A 57 -8.09 15.27 -5.06
N SER A 58 -8.46 16.53 -5.31
CA SER A 58 -8.36 17.11 -6.66
C SER A 58 -6.90 17.12 -7.13
N SER A 59 -6.66 16.75 -8.38
CA SER A 59 -5.33 16.67 -8.98
C SER A 59 -5.24 17.44 -10.30
N THR A 60 -4.05 17.94 -10.60
CA THR A 60 -3.70 18.55 -11.88
C THR A 60 -2.89 17.57 -12.72
N THR A 61 -3.34 17.30 -13.95
CA THR A 61 -2.64 16.42 -14.89
C THR A 61 -1.24 16.96 -15.22
N VAL A 62 -0.26 16.06 -15.30
CA VAL A 62 1.12 16.40 -15.67
C VAL A 62 1.36 16.03 -17.14
N PRO A 63 1.69 17.00 -18.01
CA PRO A 63 2.01 16.73 -19.41
C PRO A 63 3.18 15.74 -19.55
N SER A 64 3.11 14.85 -20.53
CA SER A 64 4.16 13.86 -20.84
C SER A 64 4.47 12.85 -19.72
N ALA A 65 3.66 12.79 -18.66
CA ALA A 65 3.78 11.76 -17.64
C ALA A 65 3.37 10.38 -18.19
N LYS A 66 3.80 9.32 -17.49
CA LYS A 66 3.34 7.96 -17.81
C LYS A 66 1.85 7.83 -17.55
N SER A 67 1.17 6.93 -18.26
CA SER A 67 -0.28 6.74 -18.19
C SER A 67 -0.82 6.40 -16.79
N TRP A 68 0.00 5.77 -15.95
CA TRP A 68 -0.33 5.45 -14.57
C TRP A 68 -0.24 6.66 -13.62
N ILE A 69 0.32 7.79 -14.07
CA ILE A 69 0.30 9.05 -13.30
C ILE A 69 -0.96 9.82 -13.66
N ARG A 70 -1.91 9.90 -12.71
CA ARG A 70 -3.12 10.73 -12.83
C ARG A 70 -2.80 12.22 -12.76
N GLY A 71 -1.78 12.61 -11.99
CA GLY A 71 -1.36 14.00 -11.85
C GLY A 71 -0.65 14.29 -10.54
N LEU A 72 -0.64 15.57 -10.15
CA LEU A 72 -0.17 16.05 -8.86
C LEU A 72 -1.35 16.58 -8.05
N ALA A 73 -1.42 16.20 -6.78
CA ALA A 73 -2.40 16.70 -5.83
C ALA A 73 -1.73 17.55 -4.75
N ASN A 74 -2.41 18.59 -4.29
CA ASN A 74 -1.99 19.34 -3.13
C ASN A 74 -2.68 18.77 -1.87
N VAL A 75 -1.90 18.23 -0.96
CA VAL A 75 -2.37 17.76 0.35
C VAL A 75 -1.72 18.65 1.41
N ARG A 76 -2.51 19.60 1.95
CA ARG A 76 -2.10 20.52 3.02
C ARG A 76 -0.77 21.26 2.73
N GLY A 77 -0.60 21.74 1.50
CA GLY A 77 0.59 22.47 1.05
C GLY A 77 1.71 21.57 0.51
N ARG A 78 1.55 20.25 0.54
CA ARG A 78 2.52 19.29 -0.02
C ARG A 78 2.01 18.79 -1.37
N LEU A 79 2.86 18.89 -2.40
CA LEU A 79 2.58 18.30 -3.70
C LEU A 79 2.93 16.81 -3.68
N LEU A 80 1.93 15.97 -3.94
CA LEU A 80 2.06 14.52 -3.98
C LEU A 80 1.66 13.98 -5.36
N PRO A 81 2.41 13.03 -5.93
CA PRO A 81 2.00 12.34 -7.15
C PRO A 81 0.79 11.45 -6.87
N LEU A 82 -0.20 11.52 -7.76
CA LEU A 82 -1.35 10.64 -7.76
C LEU A 82 -1.17 9.58 -8.85
N THR A 83 -1.12 8.32 -8.42
CA THR A 83 -0.96 7.16 -9.29
C THR A 83 -2.27 6.38 -9.35
N ASP A 84 -2.67 5.98 -10.56
CA ASP A 84 -3.72 4.97 -10.76
C ASP A 84 -3.08 3.59 -10.75
N LEU A 85 -3.50 2.74 -9.82
CA LEU A 85 -3.01 1.36 -9.72
C LEU A 85 -3.71 0.41 -10.71
N ALA A 86 -4.79 0.86 -11.38
CA ALA A 86 -5.58 0.04 -12.30
C ALA A 86 -5.10 0.08 -13.75
N ILE A 87 -4.09 0.91 -14.04
CA ILE A 87 -3.51 1.13 -15.36
C ILE A 87 -2.17 0.43 -15.48
#